data_AF-A0AB39MU92-F1
#
_entry.id   AF-A0AB39MU92-F1
#
_cell.length_a   1.000
_cell.length_b   1.000
_cell.length_c   1.000
_cell.angle_alpha   90.00
_cell.angle_beta   90.00
_cell.angle_gamma   90.00
#
_symmetry.space_group_name_H-M   'P 1'
#
loop_
_entity.id
_entity.type
_entity.pdbx_description
1 polymer ?
#
loop_
_entity_poly.entity_id
_entity_poly.type
_entity_poly.pdbx_seq_one_letter_code
_entity_poly.pdbx_strand_id
1 'polypeptide(L)'
;MGFTDAQDLLDQCQRLRKALGEDAPLGAADWARTLLATEIVFVSDLAGSGVEWSTTTGRDDVVTIRMLRVIQRKLTRTVRPYYGKRPSD
;
A
#
# COMPACT_ATOMS: atom_id res chain seq x y z
N MET A 1 -4.49 1.95 -11.58
CA MET A 1 -3.70 1.60 -10.38
C MET A 1 -4.10 2.42 -9.15
N GLY A 2 -5.25 3.11 -9.14
CA GLY A 2 -5.66 3.94 -8.01
C GLY A 2 -4.84 5.21 -7.74
N PHE A 3 -3.86 5.49 -8.60
CA PHE A 3 -3.12 6.74 -8.70
C PHE A 3 -3.23 7.26 -10.13
N THR A 4 -3.14 8.58 -10.27
CA THR A 4 -3.25 9.30 -11.55
C THR A 4 -1.96 9.16 -12.36
N ASP A 5 -0.81 9.31 -11.71
CA ASP A 5 0.54 9.18 -12.25
C ASP A 5 1.56 8.84 -11.13
N ALA A 6 2.85 8.87 -11.46
CA ALA A 6 3.91 8.58 -10.51
C ALA A 6 4.06 9.66 -9.41
N GLN A 7 3.78 10.93 -9.72
CA GLN A 7 3.84 12.01 -8.74
C GLN A 7 2.70 11.87 -7.73
N ASP A 8 1.49 11.60 -8.20
CA ASP A 8 0.33 11.33 -7.34
C ASP A 8 0.60 10.10 -6.44
N LEU A 9 1.28 9.06 -6.95
CA LEU A 9 1.70 7.95 -6.09
C LEU A 9 2.60 8.42 -4.93
N LEU A 10 3.61 9.25 -5.21
CA LEU A 10 4.54 9.74 -4.19
C LEU A 10 3.85 10.66 -3.18
N ASP A 11 3.05 11.61 -3.65
CA ASP A 11 2.33 12.57 -2.81
C ASP A 11 1.33 11.85 -1.89
N GLN A 12 0.58 10.89 -2.44
CA GLN A 12 -0.36 10.08 -1.66
C GLN A 12 0.37 9.17 -0.68
N CYS A 13 1.50 8.57 -1.06
CA CYS A 13 2.32 7.79 -0.12
C CYS A 13 2.78 8.63 1.07
N GLN A 14 3.21 9.88 0.83
CA GLN A 14 3.62 10.78 1.91
C GLN A 14 2.44 11.14 2.83
N ARG A 15 1.28 11.52 2.26
CA ARG A 15 0.06 11.83 3.01
C ARG A 15 -0.40 10.64 3.86
N LEU A 16 -0.51 9.46 3.24
CA LEU A 16 -1.00 8.24 3.90
C LEU A 16 -0.04 7.73 4.96
N ARG A 17 1.28 7.81 4.72
CA ARG A 17 2.30 7.49 5.74
C ARG A 17 2.16 8.38 6.96
N LYS A 18 1.95 9.68 6.77
CA LYS A 18 1.73 10.61 7.88
C LYS A 18 0.45 10.25 8.66
N ALA A 19 -0.66 10.05 7.96
CA ALA A 19 -1.93 9.68 8.58
C ALA A 19 -1.84 8.37 9.40
N LEU A 20 -1.15 7.35 8.87
CA LEU A 20 -0.88 6.11 9.61
C LEU A 20 -0.01 6.34 10.85
N GLY A 21 1.00 7.21 10.75
CA GLY A 21 1.88 7.53 11.89
C GLY A 21 1.20 8.35 12.99
N GLU A 22 0.11 9.05 12.65
CA GLU A 22 -0.71 9.83 13.57
C GLU A 22 -1.95 9.06 14.07
N ASP A 23 -2.10 7.78 13.72
CA ASP A 23 -3.30 6.96 13.96
C ASP A 23 -4.61 7.66 13.48
N ALA A 24 -4.49 8.49 12.44
CA ALA A 24 -5.63 9.21 11.89
C ALA A 24 -6.59 8.24 11.17
N PRO A 25 -7.91 8.48 11.26
CA PRO A 25 -8.89 7.63 10.58
C PRO A 25 -8.72 7.71 9.06
N LEU A 26 -8.50 6.56 8.43
CA LEU A 26 -8.42 6.45 6.97
C LEU A 26 -9.76 6.00 6.38
N GLY A 27 -10.16 6.68 5.29
CA GLY A 27 -11.29 6.27 4.47
C GLY A 27 -11.02 4.99 3.68
N ALA A 28 -12.06 4.39 3.11
CA ALA A 28 -11.94 3.13 2.38
C ALA A 28 -11.05 3.24 1.12
N ALA A 29 -11.11 4.37 0.42
CA ALA A 29 -10.24 4.66 -0.72
C ALA A 29 -8.77 4.78 -0.30
N ASP A 30 -8.50 5.44 0.82
CA ASP A 30 -7.17 5.61 1.39
C ASP A 30 -6.57 4.28 1.87
N TRP A 31 -7.39 3.41 2.46
CA TRP A 31 -6.98 2.03 2.76
C TRP A 31 -6.63 1.23 1.50
N ALA A 32 -7.43 1.39 0.42
CA ALA A 32 -7.14 0.73 -0.85
C ALA A 32 -5.84 1.25 -1.48
N ARG A 33 -5.62 2.58 -1.49
CA ARG A 33 -4.38 3.20 -1.97
C ARG A 33 -3.16 2.73 -1.17
N THR A 34 -3.27 2.70 0.17
CA THR A 34 -2.21 2.24 1.06
C THR A 34 -1.82 0.78 0.80
N LEU A 35 -2.81 -0.10 0.72
CA LEU A 35 -2.59 -1.52 0.48
C LEU A 35 -1.93 -1.75 -0.88
N LEU A 36 -2.46 -1.11 -1.93
CA LEU A 36 -1.94 -1.26 -3.29
C LEU A 36 -0.53 -0.69 -3.44
N ALA A 37 -0.24 0.48 -2.87
CA ALA A 37 1.10 1.05 -2.88
C ALA A 37 2.11 0.12 -2.20
N THR A 38 1.74 -0.45 -1.04
CA THR A 38 2.59 -1.39 -0.31
C THR A 38 2.85 -2.66 -1.14
N GLU A 39 1.83 -3.21 -1.80
CA GLU A 39 1.96 -4.38 -2.68
C GLU A 39 2.89 -4.11 -3.87
N ILE A 40 2.77 -2.95 -4.51
CA ILE A 40 3.64 -2.55 -5.64
C ILE A 40 5.09 -2.41 -5.17
N VAL A 41 5.33 -1.67 -4.08
CA VAL A 41 6.69 -1.39 -3.58
C VAL A 41 7.35 -2.68 -3.07
N PHE A 42 6.57 -3.58 -2.47
CA PHE A 42 7.08 -4.86 -1.96
C PHE A 42 7.49 -5.83 -3.07
N VAL A 43 6.75 -5.89 -4.18
CA VAL A 43 6.96 -6.93 -5.21
C VAL A 43 7.78 -6.42 -6.40
N SER A 44 7.78 -5.12 -6.67
CA SER A 44 8.42 -4.56 -7.87
C SER A 44 9.86 -4.12 -7.62
N ASP A 45 10.79 -4.57 -8.47
CA ASP A 45 12.15 -4.00 -8.55
C ASP A 45 12.17 -2.69 -9.33
N LEU A 46 11.28 -2.56 -10.31
CA LEU A 46 11.23 -1.38 -11.19
C LEU A 46 10.60 -0.17 -10.50
N ALA A 47 9.54 -0.40 -9.72
CA ALA A 47 8.74 0.64 -9.08
C ALA A 47 8.87 0.62 -7.55
N GLY A 48 9.77 -0.21 -7.01
CA GLY A 48 9.82 -0.51 -5.59
C GLY A 48 11.16 -1.04 -5.14
N SER A 49 11.12 -1.84 -4.08
CA SER A 49 12.29 -2.40 -3.45
C SER A 49 12.24 -3.92 -3.47
N GLY A 50 11.69 -4.57 -4.50
CA GLY A 50 11.46 -6.02 -4.52
C GLY A 50 12.62 -6.87 -3.99
N VAL A 51 13.71 -6.97 -4.74
CA VAL A 51 14.93 -7.70 -4.38
C VAL A 51 15.66 -7.05 -3.21
N GLU A 52 15.59 -5.72 -3.11
CA GLU A 52 16.26 -4.94 -2.07
C GLU A 52 15.41 -4.74 -0.81
N TRP A 53 14.33 -5.49 -0.63
CA TRP A 53 13.31 -5.17 0.38
C TRP A 53 13.89 -5.26 1.79
N SER A 54 14.67 -6.32 2.02
CA SER A 54 15.40 -6.52 3.27
C SER A 54 16.44 -5.42 3.51
N THR A 55 17.14 -4.96 2.48
CA THR A 55 18.12 -3.86 2.57
C THR A 55 17.44 -2.53 2.91
N THR A 56 16.39 -2.18 2.17
CA THR A 56 15.72 -0.87 2.26
C THR A 56 14.87 -0.74 3.51
N THR A 57 14.23 -1.83 3.95
CA THR A 57 13.24 -1.79 5.03
C THR A 57 13.67 -2.51 6.31
N GLY A 58 14.74 -3.30 6.25
CA GLY A 58 15.19 -4.16 7.35
C GLY A 58 14.26 -5.35 7.63
N ARG A 59 13.28 -5.62 6.74
CA ARG A 59 12.28 -6.67 6.93
C ARG A 59 12.50 -7.86 6.01
N ASP A 60 12.35 -9.05 6.56
CA ASP A 60 12.35 -10.30 5.80
C ASP A 60 11.10 -10.43 4.92
N ASP A 61 11.27 -10.97 3.72
CA ASP A 61 10.21 -11.13 2.72
C ASP A 61 9.12 -12.08 3.20
N VAL A 62 9.48 -13.20 3.82
CA VAL A 62 8.53 -14.22 4.32
C VAL A 62 7.69 -13.64 5.45
N VAL A 63 8.30 -12.87 6.34
CA VAL A 63 7.58 -12.15 7.40
C VAL A 63 6.66 -11.09 6.79
N THR A 64 7.16 -10.34 5.82
CA THR A 64 6.42 -9.24 5.17
C THR A 64 5.19 -9.76 4.44
N ILE A 65 5.32 -10.81 3.61
CA ILE A 65 4.19 -11.37 2.88
C ILE A 65 3.14 -11.99 3.81
N ARG A 66 3.56 -12.64 4.91
CA ARG A 66 2.63 -13.16 5.92
C ARG A 66 1.83 -12.04 6.56
N MET A 67 2.49 -10.93 6.92
CA MET A 67 1.83 -9.76 7.48
C MET A 67 0.87 -9.11 6.47
N LEU A 68 1.31 -8.95 5.22
CA LEU A 68 0.50 -8.39 4.15
C LEU A 68 -0.78 -9.21 3.92
N ARG A 69 -0.69 -10.56 3.95
CA ARG A 69 -1.85 -11.46 3.85
C ARG A 69 -2.82 -11.32 5.03
N VAL A 70 -2.33 -11.01 6.23
CA VAL A 70 -3.21 -10.69 7.39
C VAL A 70 -3.93 -9.36 7.14
N ILE A 71 -3.20 -8.34 6.71
CA ILE A 71 -3.77 -7.01 6.42
C ILE A 71 -4.82 -7.09 5.31
N GLN A 72 -4.52 -7.76 4.20
CA GLN A 72 -5.46 -7.99 3.09
C GLN A 72 -6.77 -8.62 3.58
N ARG A 73 -6.69 -9.63 4.45
CA ARG A 73 -7.88 -10.29 5.03
C ARG A 73 -8.69 -9.34 5.92
N LYS A 74 -8.02 -8.55 6.76
CA LYS A 74 -8.68 -7.55 7.62
C LYS A 74 -9.38 -6.47 6.81
N LEU A 75 -8.74 -6.01 5.73
CA LEU A 75 -9.24 -4.93 4.90
C LEU A 75 -10.19 -5.40 3.79
N THR A 76 -10.35 -6.70 3.56
CA THR A 76 -11.09 -7.23 2.40
C THR A 76 -12.46 -6.57 2.24
N ARG A 77 -13.26 -6.45 3.30
CA ARG A 77 -14.59 -5.83 3.20
C ARG A 77 -14.54 -4.33 2.89
N THR A 78 -13.54 -3.63 3.41
CA THR A 78 -13.29 -2.20 3.20
C THR A 78 -12.85 -1.90 1.77
N VAL A 79 -11.94 -2.72 1.22
CA VAL A 79 -11.30 -2.41 -0.08
C VAL A 79 -11.94 -3.11 -1.27
N ARG A 80 -12.78 -4.13 -1.05
CA ARG A 80 -13.47 -4.89 -2.11
C ARG A 80 -14.20 -4.03 -3.15
N PRO A 81 -14.87 -2.90 -2.81
CA PRO A 81 -15.50 -2.04 -3.80
C PRO A 81 -14.54 -1.49 -4.86
N TYR A 82 -13.24 -1.43 -4.55
CA TYR A 82 -12.20 -0.87 -5.42
C TYR A 82 -11.43 -1.93 -6.22
N TYR A 83 -11.75 -3.23 -6.07
CA TYR A 83 -11.09 -4.27 -6.85
C TYR A 83 -11.35 -4.10 -8.35
N GLY A 84 -10.27 -4.05 -9.13
CA GLY A 84 -10.33 -3.78 -10.57
C GLY A 84 -10.79 -2.37 -10.95
N LYS A 85 -10.95 -1.47 -9.97
CA LYS A 85 -11.39 -0.08 -10.17
C LYS A 85 -10.36 0.88 -9.60
N ARG A 86 -10.38 2.12 -10.04
CA ARG A 86 -9.65 3.19 -9.34
C ARG A 86 -10.48 3.57 -8.11
N PRO A 87 -9.89 3.68 -6.91
CA PRO A 87 -10.53 4.41 -5.81
C PRO A 87 -10.74 5.85 -6.27
N SER A 88 -11.99 6.22 -6.54
CA SER A 88 -12.39 7.61 -6.65
C SER A 88 -12.50 8.17 -5.24
N ASP A 89 -12.09 9.43 -5.06
CA ASP A 89 -12.31 10.18 -3.82
C ASP A 89 -13.81 10.34 -3.51
#